data_AF-A0A7K6DA74-F1
#
_entry.id   AF-A0A7K6DA74-F1
#
_cell.length_a   1.000
_cell.length_b   1.000
_cell.length_c   1.000
_cell.angle_alpha   90.00
_cell.angle_beta   90.00
_cell.angle_gamma   90.00
#
_symmetry.space_group_name_H-M   'P 1'
#
loop_
_entity.id
_entity.type
_entity.pdbx_description
1 polymer ?
#
loop_
_entity_poly.entity_id
_entity_poly.type
_entity_poly.pdbx_seq_one_letter_code
_entity_poly.pdbx_strand_id
1 'polypeptide(L)'
;MADMIFGSGTGPWVCPNDRQLALRAKLQTGWSVHTFQTEKQRKMQALSPKELEVILGVIRKAEQLDMAEQQRIGRLVERLENMRKNAMGNGLSQCLLCGELLGLLGSSSVFCQDCRKKVCTKCGIEVVGAQKRLLWLCKICSEQREVWKRSGAWFYKGLPKYIPPRKSPKALELQPQPWQGETAVPEPESIRSSRSFTWARGK
;
A
#
# COMPACT_ATOMS: atom_id res chain seq x y z
N MET A 1 -28.73 37.89 -24.15
CA MET A 1 -27.30 38.21 -23.97
C MET A 1 -26.71 37.38 -22.82
N ALA A 2 -26.84 36.05 -22.87
CA ALA A 2 -26.46 35.15 -21.76
C ALA A 2 -25.76 33.86 -22.24
N ASP A 3 -25.07 33.91 -23.39
CA ASP A 3 -24.40 32.76 -24.02
C ASP A 3 -22.89 32.69 -23.73
N MET A 4 -22.41 33.24 -22.62
CA MET A 4 -20.96 33.28 -22.30
C MET A 4 -20.50 32.38 -21.16
N ILE A 5 -21.37 31.55 -20.56
CA ILE A 5 -21.01 30.83 -19.32
C ILE A 5 -20.42 29.43 -19.56
N PHE A 6 -20.56 28.87 -20.77
CA PHE A 6 -19.93 27.59 -21.15
C PHE A 6 -18.97 27.75 -22.31
N GLY A 7 -18.14 28.79 -22.27
CA GLY A 7 -17.03 28.90 -23.21
C GLY A 7 -16.17 27.66 -23.12
N SER A 8 -16.23 26.82 -24.16
CA SER A 8 -15.17 25.91 -24.57
C SER A 8 -13.95 26.74 -25.00
N GLY A 9 -13.42 27.53 -24.07
CA GLY A 9 -12.25 28.36 -24.32
C GLY A 9 -11.04 27.45 -24.35
N THR A 10 -10.44 27.31 -25.53
CA THR A 10 -9.15 26.64 -25.77
C THR A 10 -7.96 27.39 -25.14
N GLY A 11 -8.21 28.36 -24.24
CA GLY A 11 -7.20 29.19 -23.61
C GLY A 11 -6.62 28.55 -22.32
N PRO A 12 -5.40 28.95 -21.90
CA PRO A 12 -4.83 28.53 -20.64
C PRO A 12 -5.75 28.91 -19.49
N TRP A 13 -6.02 27.97 -18.60
CA TRP A 13 -6.82 28.24 -17.41
C TRP A 13 -6.04 29.17 -16.48
N VAL A 14 -6.61 30.35 -16.19
CA VAL A 14 -6.03 31.34 -15.27
C VAL A 14 -6.86 31.35 -13.99
N CYS A 15 -6.20 31.20 -12.83
CA CYS A 15 -6.86 31.22 -11.54
C CYS A 15 -7.45 32.62 -11.27
N PRO A 16 -8.76 32.76 -10.98
CA PRO A 16 -9.37 34.06 -10.73
C PRO A 16 -8.84 34.72 -9.45
N ASN A 17 -8.80 36.06 -9.42
CA ASN A 17 -8.42 36.78 -8.20
C ASN A 17 -9.52 36.72 -7.11
N ASP A 18 -9.13 36.95 -5.86
CA ASP A 18 -10.03 36.83 -4.69
C ASP A 18 -11.27 37.73 -4.77
N ARG A 19 -11.15 38.94 -5.33
CA ARG A 19 -12.27 39.86 -5.51
C ARG A 19 -13.30 39.30 -6.50
N GLN A 20 -12.83 38.68 -7.58
CA GLN A 20 -13.68 38.00 -8.55
C GLN A 20 -14.31 36.74 -7.97
N LEU A 21 -13.59 35.97 -7.15
CA LEU A 21 -14.14 34.81 -6.44
C LEU A 21 -15.23 35.22 -5.46
N ALA A 22 -15.01 36.27 -4.66
CA ALA A 22 -15.99 36.80 -3.72
C ALA A 22 -17.24 37.36 -4.44
N LEU A 23 -17.06 38.06 -5.56
CA LEU A 23 -18.17 38.56 -6.38
C LEU A 23 -18.98 37.40 -6.97
N ARG A 24 -18.31 36.40 -7.53
CA ARG A 24 -18.96 35.19 -8.09
C ARG A 24 -19.72 34.39 -7.03
N ALA A 25 -19.16 34.29 -5.81
CA ALA A 25 -19.84 33.69 -4.67
C ALA A 25 -21.14 34.44 -4.31
N LYS A 26 -21.08 35.78 -4.21
CA LYS A 26 -22.26 36.63 -3.95
C LYS A 26 -23.32 36.54 -5.05
N LEU A 27 -22.88 36.45 -6.30
CA LEU A 27 -23.77 36.34 -7.47
C LEU A 27 -24.27 34.92 -7.73
N GLN A 28 -23.86 33.93 -6.93
CA GLN A 28 -24.16 32.50 -7.15
C GLN A 28 -23.79 32.02 -8.58
N THR A 29 -22.66 32.48 -9.11
CA THR A 29 -22.14 32.08 -10.43
C THR A 29 -20.74 31.46 -10.35
N GLY A 30 -20.42 30.54 -11.27
CA GLY A 30 -19.08 29.94 -11.38
C GLY A 30 -18.71 28.95 -10.26
N TRP A 31 -17.42 28.71 -10.08
CA TRP A 31 -16.86 27.69 -9.17
C TRP A 31 -16.87 28.07 -7.69
N SER A 32 -17.04 29.35 -7.36
CA SER A 32 -17.01 29.87 -5.98
C SER A 32 -18.39 29.86 -5.29
N VAL A 33 -19.36 29.16 -5.88
CA VAL A 33 -20.69 29.00 -5.31
C VAL A 33 -20.72 27.76 -4.43
N HIS A 34 -21.33 27.87 -3.25
CA HIS A 34 -21.60 26.70 -2.43
C HIS A 34 -22.50 25.74 -3.22
N THR A 35 -22.01 24.54 -3.49
CA THR A 35 -22.78 23.52 -4.20
C THR A 35 -24.10 23.27 -3.46
N PHE A 36 -25.17 22.96 -4.20
CA PHE A 36 -26.53 22.64 -3.72
C PHE A 36 -27.50 23.79 -3.37
N GLN A 37 -27.14 25.07 -3.54
CA GLN A 37 -28.05 26.19 -3.23
C GLN A 37 -29.21 26.36 -4.23
N THR A 38 -29.01 26.07 -5.52
CA THR A 38 -30.08 26.17 -6.53
C THR A 38 -30.44 24.81 -7.13
N GLU A 39 -31.72 24.62 -7.46
CA GLU A 39 -32.20 23.39 -8.10
C GLU A 39 -31.55 23.15 -9.48
N LYS A 40 -31.24 24.24 -10.19
CA LYS A 40 -30.53 24.22 -11.48
C LYS A 40 -29.10 23.68 -11.32
N GLN A 41 -28.38 24.07 -10.26
CA GLN A 41 -27.05 23.51 -9.96
C GLN A 41 -27.11 22.04 -9.53
N ARG A 42 -28.16 21.61 -8.80
CA ARG A 42 -28.33 20.19 -8.44
C ARG A 42 -28.58 19.32 -9.67
N LYS A 43 -29.43 19.79 -10.60
CA LYS A 43 -29.70 19.10 -11.87
C LYS A 43 -28.45 19.02 -12.77
N MET A 44 -27.60 20.05 -12.77
CA MET A 44 -26.34 20.05 -13.53
C MET A 44 -25.25 19.13 -12.97
N GLN A 45 -25.33 18.75 -11.70
CA GLN A 45 -24.39 17.82 -11.05
C GLN A 45 -24.97 16.40 -10.91
N ALA A 46 -26.19 16.17 -11.40
CA ALA A 46 -26.81 14.86 -11.36
C ALA A 46 -26.16 13.97 -12.42
N LEU A 47 -25.49 12.92 -11.97
CA LEU A 47 -24.94 11.89 -12.84
C LEU A 47 -26.09 11.15 -13.53
N SER A 48 -25.98 10.98 -14.85
CA SER A 48 -26.86 10.05 -15.55
C SER A 48 -26.65 8.63 -15.00
N PRO A 49 -27.66 7.75 -15.08
CA PRO A 49 -27.50 6.35 -14.68
C PRO A 49 -26.31 5.66 -15.35
N LYS A 50 -26.00 6.06 -16.59
CA LYS A 50 -24.87 5.50 -17.35
C LYS A 50 -23.52 5.98 -16.82
N GLU A 51 -23.37 7.27 -16.54
CA GLU A 51 -22.14 7.81 -15.94
C GLU A 51 -21.90 7.20 -14.54
N LEU A 52 -22.96 7.07 -13.75
CA LEU A 52 -22.89 6.42 -12.45
C LEU A 52 -22.37 4.99 -12.54
N GLU A 53 -22.88 4.20 -13.49
CA GLU A 53 -22.41 2.83 -13.75
C GLU A 53 -20.92 2.79 -14.09
N VAL A 54 -20.45 3.71 -14.95
CA VAL A 54 -19.03 3.82 -15.34
C VAL A 54 -18.15 4.13 -14.13
N ILE A 55 -18.53 5.11 -13.31
CA ILE A 55 -17.77 5.49 -12.11
C ILE A 55 -17.71 4.33 -11.12
N LEU A 56 -18.83 3.66 -10.85
CA LEU A 56 -18.86 2.46 -10.00
C LEU A 56 -18.01 1.32 -10.58
N GLY A 57 -17.93 1.21 -11.91
CA GLY A 57 -17.01 0.29 -12.59
C GLY A 57 -15.54 0.60 -12.31
N VAL A 58 -15.14 1.86 -12.37
CA VAL A 58 -13.76 2.30 -12.07
C VAL A 58 -13.42 2.04 -10.61
N ILE A 59 -14.33 2.37 -9.69
CA ILE A 59 -14.11 2.14 -8.25
C ILE A 59 -13.91 0.66 -7.95
N ARG A 60 -14.77 -0.22 -8.48
CA ARG A 60 -14.63 -1.67 -8.29
C ARG A 60 -13.27 -2.19 -8.79
N LYS A 61 -12.80 -1.69 -9.94
CA LYS A 61 -11.47 -2.05 -10.46
C LYS A 61 -10.35 -1.55 -9.55
N ALA A 62 -10.45 -0.33 -9.04
CA ALA A 62 -9.48 0.23 -8.10
C ALA A 62 -9.43 -0.57 -6.79
N GLU A 63 -10.58 -0.98 -6.25
CA GLU A 63 -10.68 -1.82 -5.06
C GLU A 63 -10.06 -3.20 -5.28
N GLN A 64 -10.28 -3.82 -6.44
CA GLN A 64 -9.65 -5.10 -6.79
C GLN A 64 -8.11 -4.99 -6.87
N LEU A 65 -7.61 -3.90 -7.46
CA LEU A 65 -6.17 -3.62 -7.52
C LEU A 65 -5.58 -3.38 -6.12
N ASP A 66 -6.28 -2.62 -5.27
CA ASP A 66 -5.87 -2.39 -3.88
C ASP A 66 -5.82 -3.70 -3.09
N MET A 67 -6.82 -4.56 -3.23
CA MET A 67 -6.81 -5.88 -2.59
C MET A 67 -5.63 -6.76 -3.03
N ALA A 68 -5.34 -6.81 -4.34
CA ALA A 68 -4.21 -7.56 -4.86
C ALA A 68 -2.87 -7.02 -4.33
N GLU A 69 -2.76 -5.69 -4.23
CA GLU A 69 -1.58 -5.02 -3.70
C GLU A 69 -1.39 -5.28 -2.20
N GLN A 70 -2.47 -5.22 -1.41
CA GLN A 70 -2.44 -5.54 0.02
C GLN A 70 -1.95 -6.97 0.28
N GLN A 71 -2.36 -7.95 -0.54
CA GLN A 71 -1.87 -9.32 -0.45
C GLN A 71 -0.39 -9.43 -0.86
N ARG A 72 0.03 -8.70 -1.88
CA ARG A 72 1.42 -8.67 -2.34
C ARG A 72 2.34 -8.09 -1.26
N ILE A 73 1.98 -6.97 -0.66
CA ILE A 73 2.71 -6.36 0.47
C ILE A 73 2.72 -7.33 1.66
N GLY A 74 1.61 -8.01 1.93
CA GLY A 74 1.53 -9.03 2.98
C GLY A 74 2.60 -10.12 2.86
N ARG A 75 2.84 -10.65 1.64
CA ARG A 75 3.91 -11.63 1.39
C ARG A 75 5.32 -11.07 1.61
N LEU A 76 5.55 -9.79 1.27
CA LEU A 76 6.83 -9.13 1.53
C LEU A 76 7.10 -9.00 3.03
N VAL A 77 6.09 -8.56 3.78
CA VAL A 77 6.19 -8.42 5.24
C VAL A 77 6.39 -9.79 5.90
N GLU A 78 5.64 -10.82 5.49
CA GLU A 78 5.81 -12.18 6.02
C GLU A 78 7.23 -12.71 5.82
N ARG A 79 7.79 -12.56 4.61
CA ARG A 79 9.16 -12.98 4.33
C ARG A 79 10.15 -12.28 5.27
N LEU A 80 10.01 -10.97 5.45
CA LEU A 80 10.87 -10.20 6.35
C LEU A 80 10.74 -10.67 7.81
N GLU A 81 9.50 -10.89 8.29
CA GLU A 81 9.25 -11.40 9.63
C GLU A 81 9.81 -12.82 9.84
N ASN A 82 9.75 -13.68 8.81
CA ASN A 82 10.38 -15.00 8.87
C ASN A 82 11.91 -14.89 8.96
N MET A 83 12.53 -13.95 8.25
CA MET A 83 13.97 -13.70 8.42
C MET A 83 14.31 -13.23 9.83
N ARG A 84 13.47 -12.39 10.45
CA ARG A 84 13.64 -11.94 11.84
C ARG A 84 13.55 -13.08 12.84
N LYS A 85 12.55 -13.97 12.69
CA LYS A 85 12.33 -15.12 13.56
C LYS A 85 13.45 -16.16 13.50
N ASN A 86 14.07 -16.32 12.32
CA ASN A 86 15.14 -17.27 12.10
C ASN A 86 16.54 -16.72 12.42
N ALA A 87 16.65 -15.50 12.96
CA ALA A 87 17.92 -14.95 13.42
C ALA A 87 18.36 -15.65 14.71
N MET A 88 19.59 -16.19 14.72
CA MET A 88 20.04 -17.09 15.78
C MET A 88 20.97 -16.44 16.82
N GLY A 89 21.66 -15.34 16.49
CA GLY A 89 22.71 -14.79 17.34
C GLY A 89 22.35 -13.50 18.06
N ASN A 90 23.18 -13.13 19.03
CA ASN A 90 22.97 -11.92 19.85
C ASN A 90 23.41 -10.61 19.15
N GLY A 91 24.22 -10.69 18.09
CA GLY A 91 24.75 -9.53 17.38
C GLY A 91 25.84 -8.76 18.15
N LEU A 92 26.49 -9.38 19.14
CA LEU A 92 27.55 -8.79 19.97
C LEU A 92 28.85 -9.60 19.89
N SER A 93 28.82 -10.82 20.42
CA SER A 93 29.90 -11.82 20.35
C SER A 93 29.63 -12.89 19.28
N GLN A 94 28.37 -12.99 18.84
CA GLN A 94 27.92 -13.90 17.80
C GLN A 94 27.27 -13.11 16.66
N CYS A 95 27.37 -13.63 15.44
CA CYS A 95 26.68 -13.08 14.27
C CYS A 95 25.17 -13.07 14.50
N LEU A 96 24.54 -11.90 14.39
CA LEU A 96 23.08 -11.76 14.57
C LEU A 96 22.26 -12.79 13.77
N LEU A 97 22.68 -13.14 12.56
CA LEU A 97 21.91 -14.01 11.68
C LEU A 97 22.20 -15.49 11.92
N CYS A 98 23.45 -15.92 11.74
CA CYS A 98 23.81 -17.35 11.77
C CYS A 98 24.30 -17.86 13.13
N GLY A 99 24.53 -16.99 14.12
CA GLY A 99 25.00 -17.40 15.45
C GLY A 99 26.49 -17.75 15.55
N GLU A 100 27.25 -17.72 14.46
CA GLU A 100 28.71 -17.95 14.48
C GLU A 100 29.43 -16.97 15.43
N LEU A 101 30.41 -17.48 16.19
CA LEU A 101 31.29 -16.66 17.02
C LEU A 101 32.09 -15.66 16.16
N LEU A 102 32.22 -14.44 16.67
CA LEU A 102 32.90 -13.32 16.02
C LEU A 102 34.15 -12.91 16.82
N GLY A 103 35.24 -12.57 16.13
CA GLY A 103 36.47 -12.07 16.77
C GLY A 103 37.70 -12.90 16.40
N LEU A 104 38.71 -12.93 17.28
CA LEU A 104 40.04 -13.50 17.00
C LEU A 104 40.01 -14.99 16.62
N LEU A 105 39.14 -15.77 17.25
CA LEU A 105 38.98 -17.22 17.00
C LEU A 105 37.73 -17.52 16.15
N GLY A 106 37.09 -16.48 15.61
CA GLY A 106 35.81 -16.57 14.93
C GLY A 106 35.83 -15.93 13.54
N SER A 107 34.65 -15.82 12.95
CA SER A 107 34.47 -15.14 11.66
C SER A 107 34.73 -13.64 11.80
N SER A 108 35.27 -13.03 10.75
CA SER A 108 35.40 -11.56 10.67
C SER A 108 34.01 -10.90 10.74
N SER A 109 33.93 -9.79 11.46
CA SER A 109 32.66 -9.14 11.76
C SER A 109 32.58 -7.71 11.24
N VAL A 110 31.37 -7.31 10.83
CA VAL A 110 31.02 -5.94 10.44
C VAL A 110 29.80 -5.46 11.22
N PHE A 111 29.65 -4.15 11.36
CA PHE A 111 28.48 -3.55 12.00
C PHE A 111 27.41 -3.20 10.97
N CYS A 112 26.18 -3.62 11.23
CA CYS A 112 25.03 -3.14 10.46
C CYS A 112 24.73 -1.69 10.84
N GLN A 113 24.68 -0.80 9.85
CA GLN A 113 24.40 0.62 10.08
C GLN A 113 22.99 0.86 10.68
N ASP A 114 22.00 0.07 10.27
CA ASP A 114 20.61 0.32 10.66
C ASP A 114 20.30 -0.18 12.08
N CYS A 115 20.68 -1.42 12.40
CA CYS A 115 20.35 -2.02 13.70
C CYS A 115 21.50 -2.01 14.72
N ARG A 116 22.69 -1.52 14.33
CA ARG A 116 23.91 -1.41 15.15
C ARG A 116 24.42 -2.72 15.75
N LYS A 117 23.97 -3.87 15.23
CA LYS A 117 24.42 -5.21 15.63
C LYS A 117 25.53 -5.72 14.71
N LYS A 118 26.39 -6.59 15.24
CA LYS A 118 27.44 -7.28 14.48
C LYS A 118 26.89 -8.46 13.69
N VAL A 119 27.41 -8.63 12.47
CA VAL A 119 27.21 -9.81 11.62
C VAL A 119 28.54 -10.25 11.03
N CYS A 120 28.67 -11.54 10.71
CA CYS A 120 29.80 -12.00 9.91
C CYS A 120 29.71 -11.44 8.48
N THR A 121 30.84 -11.35 7.78
CA THR A 121 30.91 -10.85 6.39
C THR A 121 30.00 -11.61 5.41
N LYS A 122 29.75 -12.90 5.64
CA LYS A 122 28.79 -13.71 4.85
C LYS A 122 27.32 -13.32 5.06
N CYS A 123 27.01 -12.74 6.21
CA CYS A 123 25.67 -12.30 6.63
C CYS A 123 25.46 -10.79 6.47
N GLY A 124 26.53 -10.05 6.19
CA GLY A 124 26.52 -8.65 5.79
C GLY A 124 26.38 -8.47 4.28
N ILE A 125 25.89 -7.31 3.89
CA ILE A 125 25.85 -6.81 2.51
C ILE A 125 26.52 -5.44 2.53
N GLU A 126 27.48 -5.25 1.64
CA GLU A 126 28.12 -3.96 1.40
C GLU A 126 27.27 -3.17 0.40
N VAL A 127 26.94 -1.92 0.75
CA VAL A 127 26.13 -1.02 -0.07
C VAL A 127 26.79 0.35 -0.18
N VAL A 128 26.62 1.01 -1.32
CA VAL A 128 27.09 2.39 -1.52
C VAL A 128 26.03 3.36 -1.04
N GLY A 129 26.36 4.19 -0.05
CA GLY A 129 25.49 5.23 0.48
C GLY A 129 25.41 6.48 -0.42
N ALA A 130 24.47 7.37 -0.09
CA ALA A 130 24.23 8.62 -0.84
C ALA A 130 25.48 9.51 -0.98
N GLN A 131 26.39 9.47 0.00
CA GLN A 131 27.65 10.24 -0.01
C GLN A 131 28.85 9.45 -0.59
N LYS A 132 28.59 8.42 -1.41
CA LYS A 132 29.62 7.47 -1.93
C LYS A 132 30.43 6.76 -0.83
N ARG A 133 29.93 6.76 0.40
CA ARG A 133 30.53 6.01 1.51
C ARG A 133 30.06 4.56 1.46
N LEU A 134 30.97 3.62 1.66
CA LEU A 134 30.65 2.20 1.81
C LEU A 134 30.00 1.98 3.17
N LEU A 135 28.88 1.26 3.17
CA LEU A 135 28.06 0.99 4.34
C LEU A 135 27.75 -0.49 4.39
N TRP A 136 27.71 -1.06 5.60
CA TRP A 136 27.35 -2.46 5.80
C TRP A 136 25.95 -2.58 6.39
N LEU A 137 25.16 -3.51 5.85
CA LEU A 137 23.84 -3.87 6.35
C LEU A 137 23.77 -5.37 6.60
N CYS A 138 23.07 -5.81 7.65
CA CYS A 138 22.70 -7.22 7.73
C CYS A 138 21.62 -7.53 6.68
N LYS A 139 21.52 -8.79 6.24
CA LYS A 139 20.50 -9.23 5.28
C LYS A 139 19.06 -8.84 5.68
N ILE A 140 18.73 -8.85 6.97
CA ILE A 140 17.41 -8.43 7.47
C ILE A 140 17.17 -6.94 7.23
N CYS A 141 18.13 -6.06 7.57
CA CYS A 141 17.99 -4.62 7.36
C CYS A 141 17.98 -4.27 5.87
N SER A 142 18.77 -4.97 5.05
CA SER A 142 18.71 -4.85 3.60
C SER A 142 17.32 -5.21 3.07
N GLU A 143 16.77 -6.37 3.45
CA GLU A 143 15.41 -6.77 3.05
C GLU A 143 14.37 -5.76 3.56
N GLN A 144 14.51 -5.23 4.78
CA GLN A 144 13.63 -4.18 5.29
C GLN A 144 13.60 -2.94 4.39
N ARG A 145 14.77 -2.48 3.89
CA ARG A 145 14.86 -1.37 2.94
C ARG A 145 14.20 -1.71 1.60
N GLU A 146 14.35 -2.94 1.11
CA GLU A 146 13.67 -3.40 -0.11
C GLU A 146 12.15 -3.45 0.06
N VAL A 147 11.66 -3.93 1.20
CA VAL A 147 10.22 -3.89 1.53
C VAL A 147 9.73 -2.44 1.53
N TRP A 148 10.48 -1.50 2.11
CA TRP A 148 10.11 -0.08 2.10
C TRP A 148 10.00 0.52 0.70
N LYS A 149 10.94 0.18 -0.19
CA LYS A 149 10.90 0.62 -1.59
C LYS A 149 9.73 -0.02 -2.35
N ARG A 150 9.65 -1.35 -2.31
CA ARG A 150 8.70 -2.14 -3.11
C ARG A 150 7.25 -1.99 -2.66
N SER A 151 6.98 -1.61 -1.42
CA SER A 151 5.61 -1.35 -0.92
C SER A 151 5.20 0.11 -1.03
N GLY A 152 6.09 1.02 -1.43
CA GLY A 152 5.82 2.46 -1.40
C GLY A 152 5.83 3.08 0.01
N ALA A 153 6.24 2.34 1.03
CA ALA A 153 6.30 2.87 2.41
C ALA A 153 7.21 4.09 2.55
N TRP A 154 8.24 4.21 1.70
CA TRP A 154 9.11 5.39 1.64
C TRP A 154 8.34 6.68 1.31
N PHE A 155 7.26 6.57 0.53
CA PHE A 155 6.41 7.69 0.13
C PHE A 155 5.40 8.04 1.22
N TYR A 156 4.72 7.02 1.78
CA TYR A 156 3.71 7.20 2.83
C TYR A 156 4.31 7.37 4.24
N LYS A 157 5.64 7.31 4.38
CA LYS A 157 6.38 7.33 5.65
C LYS A 157 5.91 6.24 6.64
N GLY A 158 5.42 5.13 6.11
CA GLY A 158 4.85 4.03 6.87
C GLY A 158 4.39 2.90 5.95
N LEU A 159 4.30 1.68 6.47
CA LEU A 159 3.80 0.56 5.69
C LEU A 159 2.32 0.80 5.33
N PRO A 160 1.93 0.71 4.04
CA PRO A 160 0.53 0.73 3.66
C PRO A 160 -0.25 -0.42 4.30
N LYS A 161 -1.57 -0.36 4.22
CA LYS A 161 -2.42 -1.48 4.64
C LYS A 161 -2.01 -2.74 3.88
N TYR A 162 -2.00 -3.88 4.56
CA TYR A 162 -1.69 -5.16 3.94
C TYR A 162 -2.48 -6.28 4.62
N ILE A 163 -2.69 -7.36 3.89
CA ILE A 163 -3.37 -8.56 4.39
C ILE A 163 -2.29 -9.62 4.60
N PRO A 164 -2.04 -10.08 5.84
CA PRO A 164 -1.09 -11.15 6.07
C PRO A 164 -1.57 -12.41 5.35
N PRO A 165 -0.68 -13.14 4.66
CA PRO A 165 -1.05 -14.41 4.05
C PRO A 165 -1.58 -15.36 5.12
N ARG A 166 -2.68 -16.06 4.79
CA ARG A 166 -3.23 -17.08 5.67
C ARG A 166 -2.19 -18.19 5.78
N LYS A 167 -1.77 -18.49 7.00
CA LYS A 167 -1.05 -19.74 7.28
C LYS A 167 -2.02 -20.87 6.95
N SER A 168 -1.82 -21.56 5.84
CA SER A 168 -2.44 -22.87 5.70
C SER A 168 -1.96 -23.72 6.88
N PRO A 169 -2.84 -24.43 7.62
CA PRO A 169 -2.37 -25.56 8.40
C PRO A 169 -1.66 -26.48 7.40
N LYS A 170 -0.37 -26.70 7.63
CA LYS A 170 0.47 -27.51 6.77
C LYS A 170 -0.24 -28.84 6.51
N ALA A 171 -0.23 -29.26 5.25
CA ALA A 171 -0.43 -30.63 4.87
C ALA A 171 0.44 -31.53 5.76
N LEU A 172 -0.21 -32.17 6.74
CA LEU A 172 0.26 -33.43 7.26
C LEU A 172 0.11 -34.45 6.13
N GLU A 173 1.20 -35.18 5.91
CA GLU A 173 1.24 -36.54 5.37
C GLU A 173 1.00 -36.73 3.85
N LEU A 174 2.10 -37.09 3.17
CA LEU A 174 2.06 -38.12 2.14
C LEU A 174 2.43 -39.46 2.80
N GLN A 175 1.43 -40.17 3.31
CA GLN A 175 1.35 -41.62 3.17
C GLN A 175 -0.10 -42.02 2.79
N PRO A 176 -0.29 -43.08 1.99
CA PRO A 176 -1.50 -43.26 1.20
C PRO A 176 -2.68 -43.81 2.00
N GLN A 177 -3.84 -43.26 1.68
CA GLN A 177 -5.18 -43.55 2.22
C GLN A 177 -5.64 -45.01 1.98
N PRO A 178 -6.67 -45.46 2.71
CA PRO A 178 -7.88 -45.90 2.00
C PRO A 178 -9.17 -45.24 2.51
N TRP A 179 -10.07 -45.02 1.54
CA TRP A 179 -11.34 -44.27 1.56
C TRP A 179 -12.43 -44.77 2.53
N GLN A 180 -13.23 -43.84 3.08
CA GLN A 180 -14.69 -43.93 3.25
C GLN A 180 -15.32 -42.54 3.51
N GLY A 181 -16.45 -42.22 2.85
CA GLY A 181 -17.58 -41.45 3.43
C GLY A 181 -17.73 -39.95 3.13
N GLU A 182 -18.75 -39.60 2.33
CA GLU A 182 -19.31 -38.26 2.08
C GLU A 182 -19.70 -37.48 3.35
N THR A 183 -19.40 -36.17 3.42
CA THR A 183 -20.28 -35.15 4.05
C THR A 183 -19.93 -33.73 3.55
N ALA A 184 -20.97 -32.89 3.44
CA ALA A 184 -21.07 -31.60 2.75
C ALA A 184 -20.07 -30.47 3.12
N VAL A 185 -19.76 -29.66 2.10
CA VAL A 185 -18.92 -28.45 2.15
C VAL A 185 -19.78 -27.23 2.52
N PRO A 186 -19.40 -26.40 3.51
CA PRO A 186 -19.83 -25.01 3.58
C PRO A 186 -18.77 -24.10 2.92
N GLU A 187 -19.19 -23.33 1.93
CA GLU A 187 -18.39 -22.28 1.29
C GLU A 187 -17.93 -21.21 2.30
N PRO A 188 -16.70 -20.67 2.18
CA PRO A 188 -16.31 -19.51 2.93
C PRO A 188 -16.88 -18.25 2.27
N GLU A 189 -17.88 -17.64 2.91
CA GLU A 189 -18.38 -16.32 2.54
C GLU A 189 -17.22 -15.33 2.37
N SER A 190 -17.02 -14.90 1.13
CA SER A 190 -16.13 -13.79 0.83
C SER A 190 -16.64 -12.58 1.60
N ILE A 191 -15.80 -11.99 2.47
CA ILE A 191 -16.04 -10.69 3.06
C ILE A 191 -15.94 -9.66 1.92
N ARG A 192 -16.99 -9.59 1.11
CA ARG A 192 -17.22 -8.50 0.18
C ARG A 192 -17.74 -7.38 1.05
N SER A 193 -16.83 -6.53 1.53
CA SER A 193 -17.21 -5.24 2.09
C SER A 193 -17.89 -4.46 0.97
N SER A 194 -19.21 -4.61 0.85
CA SER A 194 -20.04 -3.80 -0.05
C SER A 194 -20.03 -2.39 0.50
N ARG A 195 -19.00 -1.63 0.14
CA ARG A 195 -18.90 -0.21 0.45
C ARG A 195 -20.07 0.49 -0.22
N SER A 196 -21.01 0.95 0.59
CA SER A 196 -22.14 1.72 0.09
C SER A 196 -21.71 3.17 -0.11
N PHE A 197 -21.74 3.63 -1.36
CA PHE A 197 -21.44 5.02 -1.70
C PHE A 197 -22.71 5.85 -1.55
N THR A 198 -22.74 6.75 -0.57
CA THR A 198 -23.93 7.59 -0.28
C THR A 198 -24.28 8.53 -1.44
N TRP A 199 -23.29 8.95 -2.23
CA TRP A 199 -23.47 9.75 -3.46
C TRP A 199 -24.01 8.94 -4.65
N ALA A 200 -23.94 7.61 -4.60
CA ALA A 200 -24.40 6.73 -5.68
C ALA A 200 -25.88 6.33 -5.52
N ARG A 201 -26.53 6.70 -4.42
CA ARG A 201 -27.97 6.47 -4.24
C ARG A 201 -28.75 7.54 -4.98
N GLY A 202 -29.42 7.17 -6.05
CA GLY A 202 -30.41 8.02 -6.71
C GLY A 202 -31.52 8.40 -5.73
N LYS A 203 -31.98 9.66 -5.80
CA LYS A 203 -33.26 10.05 -5.21
C LYS A 203 -34.39 9.63 -6.13
#